data_AF-A0A4Q1D4Q0-F1
#
_entry.id   AF-A0A4Q1D4Q0-F1
#
_cell.length_a   1.000
_cell.length_b   1.000
_cell.length_c   1.000
_cell.angle_alpha   90.00
_cell.angle_beta   90.00
_cell.angle_gamma   90.00
#
_symmetry.space_group_name_H-M   'P 1'
#
loop_
_entity.id
_entity.type
_entity.pdbx_description
1 polymer ?
#
loop_
_entity_poly.entity_id
_entity_poly.type
_entity_poly.pdbx_seq_one_letter_code
_entity_poly.pdbx_strand_id
1 'polypeptide(L)'
;MKLFDIKQMSLVAGFGLLLTSCAKEAPNIFNMFNVTLDLQMDKTPGEDGLIEISATDSVTVNYTIECPGEEMYGIALFKAGQSGGTVTNIQPTKKATGTYKFYGKDMGVGYTTYRIWAVNRASVYLGDGYKEIRIKVKSEFSYFTNRSIYIADTAGKAYSFISFTTARTFSYLDGAAKSDSVDMGFYMTRKDTLVKFNGVDSTVTYYPLIVYPIAANPNPNKLYDFSKWTKRATVFSAPEDGSEEKLRVNFNTVDKIITEAKKKTFIPFIQTAYDKRAEGDRNNMFTSKFVFFRNHEGKYGVILFNVAKKDSEGRTYINLSWKMQP
;
A
#
# COMPACT_ATOMS: atom_id res chain seq x y z
N MET A 1 49.88 -60.27 29.72
CA MET A 1 48.53 -59.69 29.95
C MET A 1 48.59 -58.98 31.30
N LYS A 2 48.34 -57.68 31.47
CA LYS A 2 47.63 -56.70 30.64
C LYS A 2 48.20 -55.29 30.88
N LEU A 3 48.60 -54.63 29.78
CA LEU A 3 48.80 -53.19 29.65
C LEU A 3 47.42 -52.49 29.62
N PHE A 4 46.71 -52.50 30.74
CA PHE A 4 45.53 -51.68 30.94
C PHE A 4 45.88 -50.70 32.07
N ASP A 5 45.69 -49.40 31.82
CA ASP A 5 45.66 -48.28 32.81
C ASP A 5 46.55 -47.06 32.55
N ILE A 6 47.05 -46.85 31.33
CA ILE A 6 47.60 -45.53 30.93
C ILE A 6 46.75 -44.84 29.84
N LYS A 7 45.96 -45.62 29.08
CA LYS A 7 45.10 -45.09 28.00
C LYS A 7 43.76 -44.51 28.49
N GLN A 8 43.29 -44.88 29.68
CA GLN A 8 41.99 -44.39 30.18
C GLN A 8 42.08 -43.08 30.99
N MET A 9 43.21 -42.79 31.65
CA MET A 9 43.41 -41.51 32.36
C MET A 9 43.69 -40.33 31.40
N SER A 10 44.31 -40.59 30.24
CA SER A 10 44.60 -39.56 29.24
C SER A 10 43.36 -39.17 28.42
N LEU A 11 42.35 -40.05 28.33
CA LEU A 11 41.09 -39.77 27.63
C LEU A 11 40.15 -38.86 28.44
N VAL A 12 40.16 -38.98 29.78
CA VAL A 12 39.28 -38.21 30.67
C VAL A 12 39.78 -36.77 30.86
N ALA A 13 41.10 -36.55 30.87
CA ALA A 13 41.68 -35.20 30.93
C ALA A 13 41.52 -34.41 29.60
N GLY A 14 41.49 -35.08 28.45
CA GLY A 14 41.25 -34.45 27.15
C GLY A 14 39.80 -34.04 26.91
N PHE A 15 38.83 -34.72 27.52
CA PHE A 15 37.40 -34.42 27.36
C PHE A 15 36.90 -33.26 28.24
N GLY A 16 37.58 -32.99 29.37
CA GLY A 16 37.25 -31.87 30.27
C GLY A 16 37.62 -30.48 29.71
N LEU A 17 38.58 -30.40 28.78
CA LEU A 17 38.99 -29.14 28.13
C LEU A 17 38.16 -28.78 26.89
N LEU A 18 37.32 -29.71 26.40
CA LEU A 18 36.46 -29.49 25.23
C LEU A 18 35.07 -28.97 25.58
N LEU A 19 34.71 -28.91 26.87
CA LEU A 19 33.37 -28.52 27.33
C LEU A 19 33.30 -27.11 27.98
N THR A 20 34.40 -26.36 27.98
CA THR A 20 34.46 -24.97 28.49
C THR A 20 34.92 -23.95 27.45
N SER A 21 34.78 -24.24 26.16
CA SER A 21 34.78 -23.17 25.16
C SER A 21 33.44 -22.43 25.22
N CYS A 22 33.31 -21.53 26.21
CA CYS A 22 32.49 -20.35 26.00
C CYS A 22 32.99 -19.72 24.70
N ALA A 23 32.23 -19.89 23.62
CA ALA A 23 32.50 -19.25 22.34
C ALA A 23 32.44 -17.74 22.60
N LYS A 24 33.59 -17.14 22.94
CA LYS A 24 33.71 -15.70 22.99
C LYS A 24 33.68 -15.26 21.55
N GLU A 25 32.51 -14.80 21.10
CA GLU A 25 32.37 -14.23 19.77
C GLU A 25 33.47 -13.18 19.59
N ALA A 26 34.23 -13.32 18.50
CA ALA A 26 35.26 -12.34 18.19
C ALA A 26 34.61 -10.94 18.09
N PRO A 27 35.26 -9.89 18.60
CA PRO A 27 34.75 -8.53 18.47
C PRO A 27 34.50 -8.20 16.99
N ASN A 28 33.27 -7.84 16.67
CA ASN A 28 32.83 -7.32 15.39
C ASN A 28 32.06 -6.02 15.62
N ILE A 29 31.69 -5.34 14.55
CA ILE A 29 31.03 -4.02 14.63
C ILE A 29 29.68 -4.05 15.39
N PHE A 30 29.09 -5.23 15.61
CA PHE A 30 27.83 -5.38 16.34
C PHE A 30 28.01 -5.60 17.84
N ASN A 31 29.15 -6.14 18.28
CA ASN A 31 29.40 -6.47 19.70
C ASN A 31 30.62 -5.76 20.32
N MET A 32 31.42 -5.01 19.54
CA MET A 32 32.69 -4.44 20.04
C MET A 32 32.52 -3.32 21.09
N PHE A 33 31.38 -2.62 21.08
CA PHE A 33 31.15 -1.45 21.96
C PHE A 33 30.28 -1.74 23.17
N ASN A 34 29.78 -2.99 23.31
CA ASN A 34 28.87 -3.42 24.39
C ASN A 34 27.67 -2.48 24.58
N VAL A 35 27.07 -2.02 23.49
CA VAL A 35 25.93 -1.11 23.55
C VAL A 35 24.72 -1.81 24.16
N THR A 36 24.08 -1.17 25.13
CA THR A 36 22.80 -1.59 25.69
C THR A 36 21.72 -0.58 25.29
N LEU A 37 20.52 -1.09 25.01
CA LEU A 37 19.34 -0.29 24.70
C LEU A 37 18.17 -0.77 25.56
N ASP A 38 17.71 0.10 26.44
CA ASP A 38 16.47 -0.07 27.18
C ASP A 38 15.34 0.70 26.51
N LEU A 39 14.19 0.05 26.37
CA LEU A 39 13.01 0.61 25.69
C LEU A 39 11.81 0.53 26.63
N GLN A 40 11.21 1.69 26.90
CA GLN A 40 9.97 1.81 27.66
C GLN A 40 8.88 2.36 26.76
N MET A 41 7.84 1.57 26.53
CA MET A 41 6.79 1.87 25.56
C MET A 41 5.47 2.10 26.27
N ASP A 42 4.68 3.07 25.81
CA ASP A 42 3.35 3.36 26.36
C ASP A 42 2.28 2.33 25.96
N LYS A 43 2.59 1.48 24.98
CA LYS A 43 1.77 0.33 24.59
C LYS A 43 2.54 -0.97 24.81
N THR A 44 1.87 -1.94 25.43
CA THR A 44 2.42 -3.27 25.69
C THR A 44 2.51 -4.07 24.39
N PRO A 45 3.70 -4.57 23.99
CA PRO A 45 3.83 -5.50 22.88
C PRO A 45 3.12 -6.83 23.17
N GLY A 46 2.63 -7.50 22.13
CA GLY A 46 2.16 -8.88 22.21
C GLY A 46 3.31 -9.86 22.47
N GLU A 47 2.98 -11.15 22.60
CA GLU A 47 3.96 -12.23 22.82
C GLU A 47 5.01 -12.32 21.70
N ASP A 48 4.66 -11.91 20.49
CA ASP A 48 5.54 -11.84 19.32
C ASP A 48 6.38 -10.53 19.24
N GLY A 49 6.29 -9.70 20.28
CA GLY A 49 6.93 -8.39 20.36
C GLY A 49 6.27 -7.32 19.48
N LEU A 50 5.08 -7.58 18.93
CA LEU A 50 4.38 -6.65 18.04
C LEU A 50 3.45 -5.71 18.81
N ILE A 51 3.50 -4.43 18.47
CA ILE A 51 2.55 -3.43 18.94
C ILE A 51 1.53 -3.19 17.84
N GLU A 52 0.28 -3.56 18.09
CA GLU A 52 -0.81 -3.29 17.16
C GLU A 52 -1.49 -1.96 17.48
N ILE A 53 -1.65 -1.10 16.45
CA ILE A 53 -2.33 0.20 16.56
C ILE A 53 -3.29 0.45 15.40
N SER A 54 -4.25 1.35 15.60
CA SER A 54 -5.05 1.92 14.50
C SER A 54 -4.28 3.05 13.79
N ALA A 55 -4.82 3.58 12.67
CA ALA A 55 -4.21 4.73 12.01
C ALA A 55 -4.32 6.01 12.86
N THR A 56 -5.33 6.10 13.73
CA THR A 56 -5.57 7.27 14.61
C THR A 56 -4.71 7.27 15.87
N ASP A 57 -4.12 6.12 16.21
CA ASP A 57 -3.31 5.91 17.40
C ASP A 57 -1.85 6.39 17.24
N SER A 58 -1.15 6.45 18.37
CA SER A 58 0.30 6.60 18.42
C SER A 58 0.94 5.67 19.45
N VAL A 59 2.23 5.38 19.27
CA VAL A 59 3.09 4.70 20.26
C VAL A 59 4.22 5.65 20.66
N THR A 60 4.38 5.86 21.95
CA THR A 60 5.52 6.58 22.54
C THR A 60 6.54 5.56 23.02
N VAL A 61 7.78 5.70 22.55
CA VAL A 61 8.91 4.88 22.97
C VAL A 61 9.95 5.79 23.61
N ASN A 62 10.11 5.66 24.92
CA ASN A 62 11.25 6.23 25.63
C ASN A 62 12.41 5.23 25.54
N TYR A 63 13.62 5.75 25.32
CA TYR A 63 14.80 4.92 25.25
C TYR A 63 15.89 5.44 26.18
N THR A 64 16.69 4.49 26.66
CA THR A 64 18.01 4.77 27.26
C THR A 64 19.03 3.91 26.53
N ILE A 65 20.04 4.55 25.94
CA ILE A 65 21.13 3.87 25.25
C ILE A 65 22.45 4.17 25.95
N GLU A 66 23.23 3.12 26.20
CA GLU A 66 24.53 3.23 26.86
C GLU A 66 25.60 2.56 25.99
N CYS A 67 26.72 3.25 25.81
CA CYS A 67 27.88 2.80 25.07
C CYS A 67 29.13 2.96 25.95
N PRO A 68 29.50 1.94 26.75
CA PRO A 68 30.63 2.05 27.67
C PRO A 68 31.98 2.17 26.93
N GLY A 69 32.07 1.57 25.75
CA GLY A 69 33.31 1.50 24.94
C GLY A 69 33.70 2.80 24.24
N GLU A 70 32.75 3.66 23.88
CA GLU A 70 33.01 4.87 23.08
C GLU A 70 31.98 5.98 23.37
N GLU A 71 32.39 7.25 23.23
CA GLU A 71 31.45 8.37 23.29
C GLU A 71 30.53 8.40 22.07
N MET A 72 29.24 8.56 22.32
CA MET A 72 28.22 8.75 21.31
C MET A 72 28.14 10.23 20.96
N TYR A 73 28.01 10.53 19.67
CA TYR A 73 27.82 11.88 19.13
C TYR A 73 26.46 12.04 18.44
N GLY A 74 25.74 10.95 18.22
CA GLY A 74 24.38 10.98 17.71
C GLY A 74 23.60 9.71 18.00
N ILE A 75 22.27 9.84 18.01
CA ILE A 75 21.33 8.72 18.07
C ILE A 75 20.58 8.65 16.75
N ALA A 76 20.60 7.49 16.10
CA ALA A 76 19.88 7.25 14.86
C ALA A 76 18.57 6.52 15.11
N LEU A 77 17.52 6.92 14.39
CA LEU A 77 16.31 6.14 14.19
C LEU A 77 16.29 5.59 12.77
N PHE A 78 16.16 4.28 12.64
CA PHE A 78 16.12 3.61 11.35
C PHE A 78 14.83 2.86 11.16
N LYS A 79 14.16 3.10 10.02
CA LYS A 79 13.03 2.31 9.56
C LYS A 79 13.55 1.23 8.62
N ALA A 80 13.23 -0.04 8.90
CA ALA A 80 13.61 -1.15 8.04
C ALA A 80 13.15 -0.93 6.59
N GLY A 81 14.06 -1.18 5.64
CA GLY A 81 13.83 -0.94 4.21
C GLY A 81 14.23 0.47 3.72
N GLN A 82 14.71 1.36 4.60
CA GLN A 82 15.36 2.61 4.19
C GLN A 82 16.87 2.42 4.00
N SER A 83 17.49 3.30 3.21
CA SER A 83 18.94 3.27 2.94
C SER A 83 19.79 3.82 4.08
N GLY A 84 19.19 4.49 5.08
CA GLY A 84 19.89 5.05 6.22
C GLY A 84 18.93 5.51 7.32
N GLY A 85 19.47 5.68 8.54
CA GLY A 85 18.73 6.20 9.69
C GLY A 85 18.77 7.73 9.75
N THR A 86 17.75 8.33 10.36
CA THR A 86 17.78 9.76 10.72
C THR A 86 18.60 9.93 11.99
N VAL A 87 19.73 10.64 11.91
CA VAL A 87 20.64 10.87 13.04
C VAL A 87 20.31 12.20 13.71
N THR A 88 20.07 12.15 15.02
CA THR A 88 19.98 13.34 15.88
C THR A 88 21.32 13.52 16.59
N ASN A 89 22.00 14.64 16.35
CA ASN A 89 23.25 14.96 17.01
C ASN A 89 23.01 15.28 18.50
N ILE A 90 23.93 14.81 19.35
CA ILE A 90 23.90 15.04 20.80
C ILE A 90 25.28 15.51 21.28
N GLN A 91 25.33 16.05 22.50
CA GLN A 91 26.63 16.30 23.15
C GLN A 91 27.34 14.96 23.42
N PRO A 92 28.69 14.91 23.36
CA PRO A 92 29.45 13.69 23.62
C PRO A 92 29.07 13.07 24.95
N THR A 93 28.61 11.82 24.92
CA THR A 93 28.18 11.11 26.13
C THR A 93 28.26 9.60 25.93
N LYS A 94 28.46 8.86 27.02
CA LYS A 94 28.34 7.39 27.03
C LYS A 94 26.94 6.90 27.36
N LYS A 95 26.03 7.80 27.73
CA LYS A 95 24.63 7.50 28.04
C LYS A 95 23.72 8.60 27.50
N ALA A 96 22.70 8.21 26.75
CA ALA A 96 21.72 9.13 26.21
C ALA A 96 20.31 8.58 26.44
N THR A 97 19.37 9.50 26.67
CA THR A 97 17.96 9.18 26.79
C THR A 97 17.18 10.02 25.78
N GLY A 98 16.04 9.51 25.34
CA GLY A 98 15.15 10.28 24.49
C GLY A 98 13.81 9.61 24.29
N THR A 99 13.00 10.22 23.43
CA THR A 99 11.64 9.79 23.17
C THR A 99 11.35 9.86 21.68
N TYR A 100 10.81 8.78 21.12
CA TYR A 100 10.22 8.77 19.80
C TYR A 100 8.71 8.55 19.90
N LYS A 101 7.94 9.29 19.11
CA LYS A 101 6.50 9.09 18.99
C LYS A 101 6.14 8.70 17.56
N PHE A 102 5.59 7.50 17.41
CA PHE A 102 5.18 6.93 16.15
C PHE A 102 3.67 7.09 15.97
N TYR A 103 3.23 7.75 14.90
CA TYR A 103 1.81 7.92 14.60
C TYR A 103 1.38 6.93 13.52
N GLY A 104 0.31 6.17 13.77
CA GLY A 104 -0.18 5.16 12.82
C GLY A 104 -0.47 5.74 11.43
N LYS A 105 -1.04 6.96 11.38
CA LYS A 105 -1.34 7.70 10.15
C LYS A 105 -0.12 7.97 9.24
N ASP A 106 1.07 8.05 9.82
CA ASP A 106 2.31 8.37 9.10
C ASP A 106 3.03 7.11 8.63
N MET A 107 2.80 5.98 9.31
CA MET A 107 3.42 4.69 9.00
C MET A 107 2.74 3.98 7.83
N GLY A 108 1.41 4.12 7.72
CA GLY A 108 0.59 3.36 6.78
C GLY A 108 0.26 1.96 7.29
N VAL A 109 -0.82 1.38 6.74
CA VAL A 109 -1.26 0.02 7.07
C VAL A 109 -0.16 -1.02 6.81
N GLY A 110 -0.01 -1.96 7.74
CA GLY A 110 0.94 -3.06 7.65
C GLY A 110 2.03 -3.00 8.72
N TYR A 111 3.07 -3.80 8.51
CA TYR A 111 4.19 -3.97 9.43
C TYR A 111 5.27 -2.93 9.18
N THR A 112 5.77 -2.33 10.24
CA THR A 112 6.99 -1.53 10.22
C THR A 112 7.88 -1.89 11.41
N THR A 113 9.15 -2.10 11.13
CA THR A 113 10.18 -2.31 12.14
C THR A 113 11.08 -1.09 12.22
N TYR A 114 11.38 -0.64 13.43
CA TYR A 114 12.37 0.40 13.71
C TYR A 114 13.49 -0.14 14.58
N ARG A 115 14.68 0.46 14.41
CA ARG A 115 15.84 0.27 15.26
C ARG A 115 16.36 1.63 15.72
N ILE A 116 16.86 1.68 16.96
CA ILE A 116 17.53 2.85 17.51
C ILE A 116 18.98 2.46 17.75
N TRP A 117 19.94 3.25 17.28
CA TRP A 117 21.36 2.95 17.50
C TRP A 117 22.18 4.20 17.79
N ALA A 118 23.33 3.98 18.41
CA ALA A 118 24.31 5.02 18.66
C ALA A 118 25.28 5.17 17.49
N VAL A 119 25.75 6.40 17.24
CA VAL A 119 26.85 6.68 16.31
C VAL A 119 27.93 7.55 16.96
N ASN A 120 29.19 7.37 16.53
CA ASN A 120 30.30 8.21 16.97
C ASN A 120 30.44 9.50 16.14
N ARG A 121 31.51 10.26 16.41
CA ARG A 121 31.80 11.55 15.74
C ARG A 121 31.91 11.42 14.21
N ALA A 122 32.37 10.27 13.72
CA ALA A 122 32.48 9.99 12.29
C ALA A 122 31.18 9.41 11.69
N SER A 123 30.07 9.43 12.45
CA SER A 123 28.78 8.80 12.09
C SER A 123 28.88 7.28 11.87
N VAL A 124 29.86 6.62 12.47
CA VAL A 124 30.01 5.16 12.44
C VAL A 124 29.04 4.54 13.45
N TYR A 125 28.37 3.48 13.02
CA TYR A 125 27.48 2.67 13.86
C TYR A 125 28.23 2.06 15.05
N LEU A 126 27.71 2.27 16.26
CA LEU A 126 28.26 1.73 17.51
C LEU A 126 27.45 0.54 18.06
N GLY A 127 26.16 0.44 17.75
CA GLY A 127 25.30 -0.61 18.29
C GLY A 127 23.87 -0.16 18.56
N ASP A 128 22.95 -1.13 18.58
CA ASP A 128 21.51 -0.97 18.78
C ASP A 128 20.97 -1.80 19.96
N GLY A 129 21.87 -2.41 20.75
CA GLY A 129 21.50 -3.32 21.84
C GLY A 129 20.68 -4.54 21.41
N TYR A 130 20.67 -4.86 20.11
CA TYR A 130 19.87 -5.93 19.50
C TYR A 130 18.36 -5.83 19.79
N LYS A 131 17.83 -4.62 19.99
CA LYS A 131 16.40 -4.39 20.18
C LYS A 131 15.75 -3.83 18.93
N GLU A 132 14.50 -4.22 18.72
CA GLU A 132 13.67 -3.73 17.62
C GLU A 132 12.31 -3.28 18.15
N ILE A 133 11.76 -2.26 17.50
CA ILE A 133 10.41 -1.77 17.75
C ILE A 133 9.56 -2.21 16.57
N ARG A 134 8.65 -3.16 16.79
CA ARG A 134 7.79 -3.72 15.75
C ARG A 134 6.37 -3.21 15.94
N ILE A 135 5.87 -2.49 14.94
CA ILE A 135 4.54 -1.89 14.98
C ILE A 135 3.74 -2.36 13.77
N LYS A 136 2.48 -2.75 13.99
CA LYS A 136 1.53 -3.05 12.93
C LYS A 136 0.35 -2.09 12.99
N VAL A 137 0.16 -1.33 11.93
CA VAL A 137 -1.04 -0.50 11.74
C VAL A 137 -2.12 -1.38 11.11
N LYS A 138 -3.26 -1.51 11.78
CA LYS A 138 -4.40 -2.32 11.32
C LYS A 138 -4.98 -1.74 10.02
N SER A 139 -5.38 -2.62 9.10
CA SER A 139 -6.11 -2.18 7.90
C SER A 139 -7.48 -1.68 8.29
N GLU A 140 -7.77 -0.44 7.95
CA GLU A 140 -9.07 0.18 8.14
C GLU A 140 -9.87 0.29 6.84
N PHE A 141 -9.32 -0.16 5.71
CA PHE A 141 -9.99 -0.15 4.40
C PHE A 141 -10.08 -1.55 3.79
N SER A 142 -11.08 -1.75 2.93
CA SER A 142 -11.09 -2.87 1.99
C SER A 142 -10.16 -2.55 0.83
N TYR A 143 -9.33 -3.52 0.44
CA TYR A 143 -8.42 -3.39 -0.69
C TYR A 143 -8.61 -4.53 -1.68
N PHE A 144 -8.88 -4.19 -2.92
CA PHE A 144 -9.01 -5.15 -4.01
C PHE A 144 -8.05 -4.76 -5.13
N THR A 145 -7.33 -5.74 -5.66
CA THR A 145 -6.28 -5.52 -6.66
C THR A 145 -6.54 -6.31 -7.93
N ASN A 146 -6.02 -5.78 -9.04
CA ASN A 146 -5.90 -6.47 -10.31
C ASN A 146 -7.20 -7.13 -10.81
N ARG A 147 -8.35 -6.46 -10.63
CA ARG A 147 -9.64 -6.95 -11.11
C ARG A 147 -9.85 -6.55 -12.56
N SER A 148 -10.02 -7.54 -13.43
CA SER A 148 -10.34 -7.33 -14.83
C SER A 148 -11.85 -7.32 -15.05
N ILE A 149 -12.32 -6.32 -15.79
CA ILE A 149 -13.74 -6.09 -16.12
C ILE A 149 -13.83 -5.81 -17.61
N TYR A 150 -14.76 -6.45 -18.29
CA TYR A 150 -14.93 -6.29 -19.73
C TYR A 150 -15.83 -5.11 -20.06
N ILE A 151 -15.67 -4.53 -21.25
CA ILE A 151 -16.61 -3.52 -21.74
C ILE A 151 -17.93 -4.20 -22.11
N ALA A 152 -19.06 -3.51 -21.86
CA ALA A 152 -20.38 -3.97 -22.24
C ALA A 152 -20.47 -4.37 -23.72
N ASP A 153 -21.16 -5.47 -23.98
CA ASP A 153 -21.41 -6.03 -25.32
C ASP A 153 -22.89 -5.99 -25.69
N THR A 154 -23.22 -6.13 -26.96
CA THR A 154 -24.62 -6.15 -27.42
C THR A 154 -25.38 -7.39 -26.99
N ALA A 155 -24.68 -8.50 -26.69
CA ALA A 155 -25.30 -9.76 -26.25
C ALA A 155 -25.62 -9.80 -24.74
N GLY A 156 -25.16 -8.82 -23.96
CA GLY A 156 -25.37 -8.77 -22.51
C GLY A 156 -24.58 -9.82 -21.72
N LYS A 157 -23.59 -10.47 -22.35
CA LYS A 157 -22.80 -11.55 -21.76
C LYS A 157 -21.52 -11.06 -21.12
N ALA A 158 -21.04 -9.87 -21.51
CA ALA A 158 -19.80 -9.32 -20.96
C ALA A 158 -19.99 -8.92 -19.48
N TYR A 159 -19.07 -9.39 -18.63
CA TYR A 159 -18.98 -9.00 -17.23
C TYR A 159 -18.49 -7.56 -17.11
N SER A 160 -19.42 -6.62 -17.26
CA SER A 160 -19.19 -5.19 -17.44
C SER A 160 -19.58 -4.32 -16.25
N PHE A 161 -20.01 -4.96 -15.17
CA PHE A 161 -20.40 -4.32 -13.93
C PHE A 161 -19.59 -4.87 -12.75
N ILE A 162 -19.45 -4.09 -11.67
CA ILE A 162 -18.72 -4.51 -10.48
C ILE A 162 -19.34 -3.98 -9.18
N SER A 163 -19.14 -4.77 -8.12
CA SER A 163 -19.39 -4.38 -6.73
C SER A 163 -18.09 -3.92 -6.05
N PHE A 164 -18.10 -2.75 -5.40
CA PHE A 164 -16.95 -2.25 -4.66
C PHE A 164 -16.74 -2.94 -3.31
N THR A 165 -17.81 -3.50 -2.74
CA THR A 165 -17.76 -4.20 -1.44
C THR A 165 -17.26 -5.63 -1.58
N THR A 166 -17.58 -6.32 -2.68
CA THR A 166 -17.27 -7.75 -2.86
C THR A 166 -16.25 -8.03 -3.96
N ALA A 167 -15.90 -7.02 -4.78
CA ALA A 167 -15.12 -7.17 -6.01
C ALA A 167 -15.69 -8.15 -7.03
N ARG A 168 -16.94 -8.58 -6.86
CA ARG A 168 -17.63 -9.43 -7.82
C ARG A 168 -17.99 -8.64 -9.06
N THR A 169 -17.74 -9.23 -10.22
CA THR A 169 -18.19 -8.71 -11.51
C THR A 169 -19.50 -9.35 -11.92
N PHE A 170 -20.28 -8.63 -12.72
CA PHE A 170 -21.57 -9.08 -13.23
C PHE A 170 -21.66 -8.75 -14.71
N SER A 171 -22.31 -9.63 -15.47
CA SER A 171 -22.89 -9.35 -16.77
C SER A 171 -24.22 -8.60 -16.62
N TYR A 172 -24.83 -8.22 -17.73
CA TYR A 172 -26.17 -7.65 -17.69
C TYR A 172 -27.22 -8.69 -17.24
N LEU A 173 -27.06 -9.95 -17.67
CA LEU A 173 -28.04 -11.01 -17.39
C LEU A 173 -28.08 -11.40 -15.91
N ASP A 174 -26.93 -11.65 -15.28
CA ASP A 174 -26.86 -11.99 -13.85
C ASP A 174 -26.89 -10.75 -12.95
N GLY A 175 -26.43 -9.59 -13.45
CA GLY A 175 -26.50 -8.32 -12.76
C GLY A 175 -27.93 -7.88 -12.45
N ALA A 176 -28.91 -8.22 -13.30
CA ALA A 176 -30.31 -7.91 -13.03
C ALA A 176 -30.81 -8.53 -11.71
N ALA A 177 -30.45 -9.79 -11.44
CA ALA A 177 -30.84 -10.51 -10.23
C ALA A 177 -30.08 -10.09 -8.96
N LYS A 178 -28.97 -9.34 -9.13
CA LYS A 178 -28.10 -8.84 -8.04
C LYS A 178 -27.85 -7.33 -8.17
N SER A 179 -28.82 -6.63 -8.74
CA SER A 179 -28.68 -5.21 -9.11
C SER A 179 -28.48 -4.33 -7.88
N ASP A 180 -29.02 -4.75 -6.75
CA ASP A 180 -28.81 -4.19 -5.43
C ASP A 180 -27.37 -4.25 -4.92
N SER A 181 -26.45 -4.91 -5.64
CA SER A 181 -25.02 -5.06 -5.29
C SER A 181 -24.09 -4.38 -6.32
N VAL A 182 -24.63 -3.87 -7.43
CA VAL A 182 -23.85 -3.30 -8.54
C VAL A 182 -23.59 -1.82 -8.31
N ASP A 183 -22.32 -1.44 -8.16
CA ASP A 183 -21.94 -0.06 -7.87
C ASP A 183 -21.54 0.74 -9.12
N MET A 184 -21.01 0.06 -10.15
CA MET A 184 -20.38 0.69 -11.31
C MET A 184 -20.43 -0.23 -12.54
N GLY A 185 -20.52 0.38 -13.73
CA GLY A 185 -20.39 -0.28 -15.03
C GLY A 185 -19.48 0.46 -16.00
N PHE A 186 -19.07 -0.26 -17.05
CA PHE A 186 -18.19 0.25 -18.11
C PHE A 186 -18.84 0.14 -19.48
N TYR A 187 -18.73 1.20 -20.25
CA TYR A 187 -19.29 1.28 -21.60
C TYR A 187 -18.34 2.05 -22.51
N MET A 188 -18.21 1.61 -23.76
CA MET A 188 -17.55 2.37 -24.81
C MET A 188 -18.55 2.66 -25.91
N THR A 189 -18.63 3.91 -26.32
CA THR A 189 -19.41 4.33 -27.50
C THR A 189 -18.46 4.83 -28.57
N ARG A 190 -18.89 4.78 -29.83
CA ARG A 190 -18.23 5.54 -30.90
C ARG A 190 -18.62 7.01 -30.77
N LYS A 191 -17.65 7.90 -30.93
CA LYS A 191 -17.88 9.35 -31.04
C LYS A 191 -16.99 9.94 -32.12
N ASP A 192 -17.57 10.79 -32.94
CA ASP A 192 -16.84 11.55 -33.95
C ASP A 192 -16.67 12.99 -33.43
N THR A 193 -15.46 13.53 -33.54
CA THR A 193 -15.16 14.91 -33.14
C THR A 193 -14.40 15.63 -34.25
N LEU A 194 -14.65 16.93 -34.40
CA LEU A 194 -13.88 17.77 -35.30
C LEU A 194 -12.60 18.22 -34.61
N VAL A 195 -11.48 18.09 -35.30
CA VAL A 195 -10.16 18.53 -34.85
C VAL A 195 -9.47 19.29 -35.97
N LYS A 196 -8.73 20.34 -35.61
CA LYS A 196 -7.94 21.10 -36.57
C LYS A 196 -6.57 20.47 -36.75
N PHE A 197 -6.25 20.11 -37.99
CA PHE A 197 -4.92 19.70 -38.43
C PHE A 197 -4.47 20.66 -39.53
N ASN A 198 -3.37 21.39 -39.29
CA ASN A 198 -2.82 22.38 -40.23
C ASN A 198 -3.87 23.41 -40.72
N GLY A 199 -4.77 23.85 -39.84
CA GLY A 199 -5.81 24.83 -40.18
C GLY A 199 -7.04 24.24 -40.91
N VAL A 200 -7.05 22.95 -41.23
CA VAL A 200 -8.18 22.25 -41.85
C VAL A 200 -8.94 21.45 -40.80
N ASP A 201 -10.27 21.57 -40.80
CA ASP A 201 -11.14 20.76 -39.96
C ASP A 201 -11.16 19.31 -40.49
N SER A 202 -10.84 18.36 -39.62
CA SER A 202 -10.87 16.93 -39.89
C SER A 202 -11.74 16.23 -38.87
N THR A 203 -12.58 15.29 -39.31
CA THR A 203 -13.36 14.45 -38.39
C THR A 203 -12.50 13.29 -37.93
N VAL A 204 -12.35 13.12 -36.62
CA VAL A 204 -11.68 11.98 -36.00
C VAL A 204 -12.68 11.17 -35.20
N THR A 205 -12.72 9.88 -35.48
CA THR A 205 -13.47 8.90 -34.70
C THR A 205 -12.64 8.43 -33.52
N TYR A 206 -13.24 8.44 -32.32
CA TYR A 206 -12.66 7.89 -31.11
C TYR A 206 -13.72 7.13 -30.29
N TYR A 207 -13.26 6.33 -29.32
CA TYR A 207 -14.10 5.44 -28.54
C TYR A 207 -13.96 5.74 -27.05
N PRO A 208 -14.63 6.79 -26.51
CA PRO A 208 -14.50 7.13 -25.10
C PRO A 208 -14.92 5.97 -24.19
N LEU A 209 -14.12 5.70 -23.17
CA LEU A 209 -14.52 4.89 -22.05
C LEU A 209 -15.38 5.71 -21.10
N ILE A 210 -16.58 5.22 -20.80
CA ILE A 210 -17.53 5.80 -19.86
C ILE A 210 -17.63 4.88 -18.63
N VAL A 211 -17.49 5.49 -17.46
CA VAL A 211 -17.64 4.85 -16.15
C VAL A 211 -18.83 5.47 -15.46
N TYR A 212 -19.80 4.64 -15.08
CA TYR A 212 -21.10 5.11 -14.63
C TYR A 212 -21.71 4.19 -13.55
N PRO A 213 -22.48 4.73 -12.60
CA PRO A 213 -23.41 3.97 -11.79
C PRO A 213 -24.64 3.61 -12.62
N ILE A 214 -25.34 2.54 -12.22
CA ILE A 214 -26.63 2.18 -12.82
C ILE A 214 -27.69 3.28 -12.60
N ALA A 215 -27.53 4.08 -11.55
CA ALA A 215 -28.41 5.22 -11.24
C ALA A 215 -28.19 6.46 -12.12
N ALA A 216 -27.21 6.48 -13.03
CA ALA A 216 -26.93 7.64 -13.85
C ALA A 216 -28.15 8.06 -14.67
N ASN A 217 -28.49 9.34 -14.62
CA ASN A 217 -29.59 9.92 -15.38
C ASN A 217 -29.11 11.16 -16.15
N PRO A 218 -29.17 11.16 -17.51
CA PRO A 218 -29.60 10.05 -18.36
C PRO A 218 -28.64 8.86 -18.31
N ASN A 219 -29.15 7.63 -18.48
CA ASN A 219 -28.32 6.43 -18.59
C ASN A 219 -27.38 6.57 -19.80
N PRO A 220 -26.04 6.56 -19.60
CA PRO A 220 -25.09 6.73 -20.69
C PRO A 220 -24.95 5.47 -21.55
N ASN A 221 -25.23 4.28 -21.01
CA ASN A 221 -25.17 3.03 -21.77
C ASN A 221 -26.54 2.71 -22.38
N LYS A 222 -26.71 3.01 -23.68
CA LYS A 222 -27.96 2.75 -24.42
C LYS A 222 -28.14 1.29 -24.84
N LEU A 223 -27.16 0.42 -24.64
CA LEU A 223 -27.28 -1.00 -25.00
C LEU A 223 -28.23 -1.77 -24.07
N TYR A 224 -28.41 -1.28 -22.84
CA TYR A 224 -29.09 -1.98 -21.77
C TYR A 224 -30.19 -1.13 -21.14
N ASP A 225 -31.26 -1.79 -20.69
CA ASP A 225 -32.36 -1.15 -19.96
C ASP A 225 -32.29 -1.48 -18.47
N PHE A 226 -31.94 -0.49 -17.66
CA PHE A 226 -31.87 -0.62 -16.21
C PHE A 226 -33.16 -0.21 -15.50
N SER A 227 -34.28 -0.03 -16.21
CA SER A 227 -35.56 0.42 -15.64
C SER A 227 -36.03 -0.42 -14.45
N LYS A 228 -35.79 -1.74 -14.50
CA LYS A 228 -36.19 -2.72 -13.46
C LYS A 228 -35.12 -3.02 -12.41
N TRP A 229 -33.92 -2.43 -12.52
CA TRP A 229 -32.82 -2.70 -11.60
C TRP A 229 -32.95 -1.86 -10.34
N THR A 230 -32.52 -2.40 -9.19
CA THR A 230 -32.23 -1.58 -8.01
C THR A 230 -30.98 -0.75 -8.29
N LYS A 231 -31.10 0.58 -8.21
CA LYS A 231 -30.03 1.49 -8.67
C LYS A 231 -29.24 2.07 -7.50
N ARG A 232 -27.93 1.84 -7.51
CA ARG A 232 -26.98 2.46 -6.57
C ARG A 232 -26.42 3.75 -7.14
N ALA A 233 -26.52 4.84 -6.38
CA ALA A 233 -26.13 6.19 -6.80
C ALA A 233 -24.66 6.53 -6.47
N THR A 234 -23.73 5.71 -6.97
CA THR A 234 -22.29 6.01 -6.87
C THR A 234 -21.94 7.24 -7.70
N VAL A 235 -21.07 8.11 -7.18
CA VAL A 235 -20.56 9.28 -7.91
C VAL A 235 -19.04 9.26 -7.97
N PHE A 236 -18.46 9.90 -8.99
CA PHE A 236 -17.04 9.83 -9.33
C PHE A 236 -16.42 11.22 -9.42
N SER A 237 -15.15 11.35 -9.01
CA SER A 237 -14.35 12.55 -9.28
C SER A 237 -13.82 12.55 -10.70
N ALA A 238 -13.34 13.71 -11.17
CA ALA A 238 -12.50 13.75 -12.36
C ALA A 238 -11.26 12.83 -12.22
N PRO A 239 -10.74 12.27 -13.33
CA PRO A 239 -9.54 11.44 -13.33
C PRO A 239 -8.28 12.27 -13.03
N GLU A 240 -7.36 11.70 -12.26
CA GLU A 240 -6.07 12.30 -11.91
C GLU A 240 -4.91 11.34 -12.18
N ASP A 241 -3.68 11.83 -12.33
CA ASP A 241 -2.52 10.96 -12.57
C ASP A 241 -2.25 10.02 -11.40
N GLY A 242 -2.27 8.71 -11.69
CA GLY A 242 -2.14 7.65 -10.72
C GLY A 242 -1.04 6.64 -11.01
N SER A 243 -0.66 5.90 -9.98
CA SER A 243 0.23 4.75 -10.07
C SER A 243 -0.01 3.82 -8.87
N GLU A 244 0.36 2.55 -8.99
CA GLU A 244 0.28 1.59 -7.88
C GLU A 244 1.09 2.07 -6.66
N GLU A 245 2.24 2.73 -6.91
CA GLU A 245 3.05 3.35 -5.85
C GLU A 245 2.26 4.42 -5.09
N LYS A 246 1.65 5.36 -5.82
CA LYS A 246 0.83 6.41 -5.21
C LYS A 246 -0.38 5.82 -4.50
N LEU A 247 -1.00 4.75 -5.02
CA LEU A 247 -2.14 4.08 -4.37
C LEU A 247 -1.69 3.47 -3.04
N ARG A 248 -0.53 2.83 -3.03
CA ARG A 248 0.03 2.17 -1.87
C ARG A 248 0.50 3.16 -0.80
N VAL A 249 1.10 4.28 -1.18
CA VAL A 249 1.74 5.23 -0.26
C VAL A 249 0.80 6.38 0.14
N ASN A 250 0.15 7.03 -0.82
CA ASN A 250 -0.64 8.24 -0.54
C ASN A 250 -2.01 7.90 0.03
N PHE A 251 -2.55 6.71 -0.28
CA PHE A 251 -3.87 6.26 0.17
C PHE A 251 -3.73 5.02 1.06
N ASN A 252 -2.82 5.10 2.03
CA ASN A 252 -2.46 3.99 2.92
C ASN A 252 -3.23 3.95 4.23
N THR A 253 -4.23 4.82 4.41
CA THR A 253 -5.20 4.84 5.52
C THR A 253 -6.55 5.37 5.01
N VAL A 254 -7.65 5.11 5.73
CA VAL A 254 -8.98 5.64 5.39
C VAL A 254 -9.01 7.17 5.46
N ASP A 255 -8.38 7.76 6.48
CA ASP A 255 -8.34 9.21 6.64
C ASP A 255 -7.71 9.93 5.46
N LYS A 256 -6.64 9.38 4.87
CA LYS A 256 -6.02 9.97 3.67
C LYS A 256 -6.94 9.88 2.46
N ILE A 257 -7.65 8.76 2.30
CA ILE A 257 -8.65 8.61 1.24
C ILE A 257 -9.77 9.65 1.40
N ILE A 258 -10.36 9.76 2.59
CA ILE A 258 -11.46 10.70 2.86
C ILE A 258 -10.99 12.15 2.69
N THR A 259 -9.82 12.49 3.21
CA THR A 259 -9.26 13.85 3.16
C THR A 259 -9.06 14.31 1.72
N GLU A 260 -8.50 13.44 0.86
CA GLU A 260 -8.32 13.78 -0.56
C GLU A 260 -9.64 13.75 -1.33
N ALA A 261 -10.52 12.77 -1.06
CA ALA A 261 -11.81 12.65 -1.72
C ALA A 261 -12.72 13.87 -1.44
N LYS A 262 -12.72 14.40 -0.21
CA LYS A 262 -13.51 15.59 0.16
C LYS A 262 -13.09 16.88 -0.57
N LYS A 263 -11.89 16.92 -1.14
CA LYS A 263 -11.43 18.05 -1.96
C LYS A 263 -11.97 17.99 -3.40
N LYS A 264 -12.64 16.89 -3.77
CA LYS A 264 -13.09 16.65 -5.15
C LYS A 264 -14.55 17.04 -5.35
N THR A 265 -14.84 17.43 -6.57
CA THR A 265 -16.22 17.51 -7.09
C THR A 265 -16.62 16.16 -7.66
N PHE A 266 -17.81 15.69 -7.32
CA PHE A 266 -18.33 14.40 -7.75
C PHE A 266 -19.46 14.56 -8.76
N ILE A 267 -19.42 13.75 -9.82
CA ILE A 267 -20.42 13.72 -10.89
C ILE A 267 -20.92 12.28 -11.12
N PRO A 268 -22.14 12.09 -11.66
CA PRO A 268 -22.76 10.78 -11.78
C PRO A 268 -22.17 9.91 -12.87
N PHE A 269 -21.20 10.35 -13.68
CA PHE A 269 -20.41 9.50 -14.56
C PHE A 269 -19.16 10.27 -14.99
N ILE A 270 -18.13 9.55 -15.40
CA ILE A 270 -16.93 10.13 -16.02
C ILE A 270 -16.70 9.49 -17.39
N GLN A 271 -16.05 10.24 -18.27
CA GLN A 271 -15.70 9.78 -19.60
C GLN A 271 -14.29 10.23 -19.97
N THR A 272 -13.58 9.42 -20.75
CA THR A 272 -12.29 9.84 -21.31
C THR A 272 -12.52 10.84 -22.45
N ALA A 273 -11.68 11.88 -22.50
CA ALA A 273 -11.65 12.82 -23.62
C ALA A 273 -10.76 12.28 -24.76
N TYR A 274 -10.91 12.86 -25.94
CA TYR A 274 -9.98 12.65 -27.05
C TYR A 274 -8.62 13.29 -26.72
N ASP A 275 -7.52 12.54 -26.77
CA ASP A 275 -6.15 13.08 -26.73
C ASP A 275 -5.51 12.98 -28.13
N LYS A 276 -5.12 14.12 -28.70
CA LYS A 276 -4.49 14.18 -30.02
C LYS A 276 -3.07 13.55 -30.02
N ARG A 277 -2.42 13.44 -28.85
CA ARG A 277 -1.01 13.03 -28.73
C ARG A 277 -0.79 11.51 -28.69
N ALA A 278 -1.85 10.71 -28.58
CA ALA A 278 -1.73 9.25 -28.41
C ALA A 278 -2.37 8.47 -29.58
N GLU A 279 -2.22 8.95 -30.82
CA GLU A 279 -2.59 8.21 -32.03
C GLU A 279 -2.08 6.75 -31.98
N GLY A 280 -3.02 5.80 -32.06
CA GLY A 280 -2.85 4.38 -31.70
C GLY A 280 -3.87 3.96 -30.64
N ASP A 281 -4.04 2.65 -30.38
CA ASP A 281 -5.02 2.02 -29.44
C ASP A 281 -5.00 2.55 -27.97
N ARG A 282 -4.25 3.62 -27.66
CA ARG A 282 -4.04 4.20 -26.31
C ARG A 282 -4.91 5.42 -25.99
N ASN A 283 -5.67 5.96 -26.95
CA ASN A 283 -6.26 7.29 -26.85
C ASN A 283 -7.44 7.47 -25.87
N ASN A 284 -8.05 6.41 -25.34
CA ASN A 284 -9.40 6.55 -24.77
C ASN A 284 -9.63 5.78 -23.47
N MET A 285 -8.59 5.53 -22.67
CA MET A 285 -8.74 4.70 -21.47
C MET A 285 -8.04 5.33 -20.28
N PHE A 286 -8.64 5.23 -19.09
CA PHE A 286 -8.14 5.78 -17.83
C PHE A 286 -6.81 5.16 -17.34
N THR A 287 -5.97 4.59 -18.20
CA THR A 287 -4.72 3.93 -17.81
C THR A 287 -3.85 4.84 -16.95
N SER A 288 -3.39 4.32 -15.81
CA SER A 288 -2.62 5.03 -14.81
C SER A 288 -3.34 6.28 -14.28
N LYS A 289 -4.66 6.21 -14.09
CA LYS A 289 -5.44 7.29 -13.48
C LYS A 289 -6.10 6.86 -12.17
N PHE A 290 -6.16 7.81 -11.23
CA PHE A 290 -7.03 7.73 -10.07
C PHE A 290 -8.40 8.33 -10.35
N VAL A 291 -9.41 7.72 -9.77
CA VAL A 291 -10.76 8.29 -9.65
C VAL A 291 -11.21 8.05 -8.22
N PHE A 292 -11.52 9.12 -7.51
CA PHE A 292 -12.19 9.01 -6.22
C PHE A 292 -13.67 8.72 -6.48
N PHE A 293 -14.29 7.98 -5.57
CA PHE A 293 -15.72 7.73 -5.61
C PHE A 293 -16.34 7.89 -4.24
N ARG A 294 -17.64 8.16 -4.25
CA ARG A 294 -18.52 8.01 -3.09
C ARG A 294 -19.61 7.03 -3.48
N ASN A 295 -19.71 5.90 -2.78
CA ASN A 295 -20.72 4.89 -3.08
C ASN A 295 -22.12 5.35 -2.61
N HIS A 296 -23.15 4.54 -2.87
CA HIS A 296 -24.52 4.85 -2.49
C HIS A 296 -24.74 4.95 -0.97
N GLU A 297 -23.88 4.32 -0.17
CA GLU A 297 -23.89 4.38 1.31
C GLU A 297 -23.15 5.62 1.85
N GLY A 298 -22.55 6.44 0.99
CA GLY A 298 -21.78 7.61 1.38
C GLY A 298 -20.31 7.32 1.73
N LYS A 299 -19.84 6.08 1.58
CA LYS A 299 -18.45 5.68 1.83
C LYS A 299 -17.54 6.13 0.71
N TYR A 300 -16.35 6.60 1.07
CA TYR A 300 -15.36 7.09 0.12
C TYR A 300 -14.37 5.99 -0.29
N GLY A 301 -13.91 6.06 -1.54
CA GLY A 301 -12.84 5.22 -2.03
C GLY A 301 -12.06 5.86 -3.16
N VAL A 302 -10.99 5.17 -3.57
CA VAL A 302 -10.14 5.55 -4.70
C VAL A 302 -9.88 4.34 -5.57
N ILE A 303 -10.14 4.48 -6.86
CA ILE A 303 -9.90 3.48 -7.91
C ILE A 303 -8.65 3.91 -8.66
N LEU A 304 -7.71 2.99 -8.82
CA LEU A 304 -6.66 3.05 -9.81
C LEU A 304 -7.07 2.22 -11.02
N PHE A 305 -7.06 2.87 -12.17
CA PHE A 305 -7.20 2.24 -13.46
C PHE A 305 -5.82 1.80 -13.95
N ASN A 306 -5.46 0.54 -13.68
CA ASN A 306 -4.10 0.03 -13.92
C ASN A 306 -3.77 0.03 -15.40
N VAL A 307 -4.65 -0.58 -16.19
CA VAL A 307 -4.46 -0.72 -17.63
C VAL A 307 -5.81 -0.99 -18.28
N ALA A 308 -5.88 -0.71 -19.57
CA ALA A 308 -6.98 -1.13 -20.38
C ALA A 308 -6.48 -1.60 -21.75
N LYS A 309 -6.91 -2.80 -22.15
CA LYS A 309 -6.31 -3.60 -23.22
C LYS A 309 -7.35 -4.49 -23.88
N LYS A 310 -7.02 -5.02 -25.07
CA LYS A 310 -7.75 -6.12 -25.70
C LYS A 310 -7.16 -7.46 -25.25
N ASP A 311 -8.02 -8.46 -25.04
CA ASP A 311 -7.60 -9.84 -24.85
C ASP A 311 -7.29 -10.52 -26.21
N SER A 312 -6.93 -11.80 -26.19
CA SER A 312 -6.63 -12.59 -27.40
C SER A 312 -7.82 -12.76 -28.34
N GLU A 313 -9.04 -12.58 -27.85
CA GLU A 313 -10.28 -12.62 -28.63
C GLU A 313 -10.70 -11.22 -29.11
N GLY A 314 -9.87 -10.20 -28.87
CA GLY A 314 -10.14 -8.82 -29.25
C GLY A 314 -11.11 -8.09 -28.33
N ARG A 315 -11.55 -8.70 -27.22
CA ARG A 315 -12.46 -8.06 -26.26
C ARG A 315 -11.70 -7.10 -25.39
N THR A 316 -12.23 -5.89 -25.25
CA THR A 316 -11.61 -4.86 -24.41
C THR A 316 -11.93 -5.11 -22.95
N TYR A 317 -10.91 -5.09 -22.09
CA TYR A 317 -11.04 -5.14 -20.64
C TYR A 317 -10.26 -4.02 -19.98
N ILE A 318 -10.66 -3.70 -18.76
CA ILE A 318 -10.03 -2.74 -17.87
C ILE A 318 -9.60 -3.48 -16.62
N ASN A 319 -8.37 -3.25 -16.19
CA ASN A 319 -7.84 -3.78 -14.95
C ASN A 319 -7.82 -2.67 -13.88
N LEU A 320 -8.37 -2.96 -12.71
CA LEU A 320 -8.54 -2.00 -11.62
C LEU A 320 -7.97 -2.51 -10.30
N SER A 321 -7.46 -1.58 -9.50
CA SER A 321 -7.22 -1.75 -8.06
C SER A 321 -7.99 -0.66 -7.33
N TRP A 322 -8.61 -0.93 -6.18
CA TRP A 322 -9.27 0.12 -5.40
C TRP A 322 -9.20 -0.12 -3.90
N LYS A 323 -9.18 1.00 -3.16
CA LYS A 323 -9.32 1.03 -1.71
C LYS A 323 -10.60 1.76 -1.35
N MET A 324 -11.32 1.25 -0.36
CA MET A 324 -12.58 1.83 0.08
C MET A 324 -12.70 1.81 1.59
N GLN A 325 -13.29 2.85 2.15
CA GLN A 325 -13.82 2.83 3.50
C GLN A 325 -14.77 1.62 3.67
N PRO A 326 -14.63 0.84 4.75
CA PRO A 326 -15.35 -0.42 4.96
C PRO A 326 -16.86 -0.20 5.15
#